data_AF-A0A957ZFE9-F1
#
_entry.id   AF-A0A957ZFE9-F1
#
_cell.length_a   1.000
_cell.length_b   1.000
_cell.length_c   1.000
_cell.angle_alpha   90.00
_cell.angle_beta   90.00
_cell.angle_gamma   90.00
#
_symmetry.space_group_name_H-M   'P 1'
#
loop_
_entity.id
_entity.type
_entity.pdbx_description
1 polymer ?
#
loop_
_entity_poly.entity_id
_entity_poly.type
_entity_poly.pdbx_seq_one_letter_code
_entity_poly.pdbx_strand_id
1 'polypeptide(L)'
;QAVADGDIKLARSWLLVREFRQATRFSRPNADATLALAALERNEITTAQAAEAIRADLYDTYQARLTEALRNISAADAQGFALRRAEHAAAAQGYFAILEPAYRAQRGAEDADALTDSFAQLDAASLAGSDLAPSLATIDAALSGFRAAPLLPHEQVQRSAQLLRYLKLVAVEYGRGVNSGEVTSDLEIREAVTFLDGARAAFDDLSDLLAKQDAAQTQQLKALFEQLTQQINSAVQRSNVAEPALVDETVATL
;
A
#
# COMPACT_ATOMS: atom_id res chain seq x y z
N GLN A 1 22.79 -9.99 -5.12
CA GLN A 1 23.98 -10.85 -5.20
C GLN A 1 23.95 -11.75 -6.44
N ALA A 2 23.08 -12.77 -6.53
CA ALA A 2 23.05 -13.69 -7.68
C ALA A 2 23.06 -13.03 -9.08
N VAL A 3 22.29 -11.96 -9.27
CA VAL A 3 22.25 -11.18 -10.53
C VAL A 3 23.59 -10.49 -10.83
N ALA A 4 24.25 -9.94 -9.80
CA ALA A 4 25.55 -9.30 -9.94
C ALA A 4 26.63 -10.33 -10.30
N ASP A 5 26.48 -11.55 -9.81
CA ASP A 5 27.37 -12.68 -10.12
C ASP A 5 27.04 -13.35 -11.47
N GLY A 6 25.99 -12.88 -12.18
CA GLY A 6 25.53 -13.45 -13.44
C GLY A 6 24.78 -14.79 -13.31
N ASP A 7 24.47 -15.24 -12.09
CA ASP A 7 23.72 -16.48 -11.84
C ASP A 7 22.21 -16.24 -11.97
N ILE A 8 21.74 -16.22 -13.23
CA ILE A 8 20.34 -16.02 -13.58
C ILE A 8 19.44 -17.13 -13.00
N LYS A 9 19.93 -18.38 -12.94
CA LYS A 9 19.15 -19.52 -12.44
C LYS A 9 18.88 -19.38 -10.95
N LEU A 10 19.91 -19.05 -10.16
CA LEU A 10 19.76 -18.78 -8.74
C LEU A 10 18.88 -17.55 -8.50
N ALA A 11 19.08 -16.47 -9.26
CA ALA A 11 18.22 -15.29 -9.17
C ALA A 11 16.73 -15.64 -9.40
N ARG A 12 16.41 -16.46 -10.41
CA ARG A 12 15.04 -16.94 -10.66
C ARG A 12 14.47 -17.71 -9.47
N SER A 13 15.25 -18.60 -8.85
CA SER A 13 14.75 -19.35 -7.69
C SER A 13 14.40 -18.45 -6.50
N TRP A 14 15.17 -17.38 -6.27
CA TRP A 14 14.86 -16.40 -5.23
C TRP A 14 13.62 -15.58 -5.55
N LEU A 15 13.37 -15.23 -6.83
CA LEU A 15 12.16 -14.52 -7.22
C LEU A 15 10.86 -15.33 -7.00
N LEU A 16 10.95 -16.65 -6.85
CA LEU A 16 9.76 -17.49 -6.59
C LEU A 16 9.34 -17.51 -5.11
N VAL A 17 10.28 -17.24 -4.20
CA VAL A 17 10.06 -17.34 -2.74
C VAL A 17 9.91 -15.98 -2.06
N ARG A 18 9.94 -14.90 -2.84
CA ARG A 18 9.69 -13.56 -2.31
C ARG A 18 8.23 -13.37 -1.92
N GLU A 19 7.99 -12.37 -1.08
CA GLU A 19 6.66 -11.82 -0.91
C GLU A 19 6.18 -11.18 -2.21
N PHE A 20 4.86 -11.19 -2.41
CA PHE A 20 4.22 -10.51 -3.53
C PHE A 20 3.21 -9.51 -2.98
N ARG A 21 2.98 -8.42 -3.72
CA ARG A 21 1.81 -7.57 -3.46
C ARG A 21 0.56 -8.46 -3.50
N GLN A 22 -0.42 -8.18 -2.64
CA GLN A 22 -1.69 -8.90 -2.70
C GLN A 22 -2.27 -8.80 -4.12
N ALA A 23 -2.40 -9.95 -4.78
CA ALA A 23 -3.09 -10.04 -6.03
C ALA A 23 -4.58 -9.92 -5.74
N THR A 24 -5.21 -8.84 -6.21
CA THR A 24 -6.67 -8.79 -6.26
C THR A 24 -7.13 -9.33 -7.61
N ARG A 25 -8.41 -9.65 -7.75
CA ARG A 25 -9.01 -10.02 -9.05
C ARG A 25 -8.73 -8.97 -10.15
N PHE A 26 -8.35 -7.76 -9.75
CA PHE A 26 -8.16 -6.62 -10.63
C PHE A 26 -6.72 -6.09 -10.67
N SER A 27 -5.82 -6.62 -9.85
CA SER A 27 -4.41 -6.22 -9.73
C SER A 27 -3.53 -7.44 -9.96
N ARG A 28 -2.72 -7.41 -11.02
CA ARG A 28 -1.75 -8.48 -11.27
C ARG A 28 -0.47 -8.19 -10.48
N PRO A 29 0.19 -9.22 -9.92
CA PRO A 29 1.53 -9.08 -9.38
C PRO A 29 2.47 -8.45 -10.41
N ASN A 30 3.38 -7.59 -9.95
CA ASN A 30 4.38 -7.01 -10.82
C ASN A 30 5.31 -8.11 -11.38
N ALA A 31 5.69 -7.97 -12.65
CA ALA A 31 6.54 -8.90 -13.37
C ALA A 31 7.90 -8.30 -13.72
N ASP A 32 8.21 -7.07 -13.32
CA ASP A 32 9.40 -6.33 -13.76
C ASP A 32 10.71 -7.05 -13.43
N ALA A 33 10.87 -7.63 -12.23
CA ALA A 33 12.03 -8.44 -11.91
C ALA A 33 12.17 -9.68 -12.82
N THR A 34 11.04 -10.30 -13.18
CA THR A 34 11.03 -11.47 -14.07
C THR A 34 11.41 -11.07 -15.50
N LEU A 35 10.87 -9.94 -15.97
CA LEU A 35 11.19 -9.38 -17.28
C LEU A 35 12.65 -8.93 -17.36
N ALA A 36 13.19 -8.34 -16.29
CA ALA A 36 14.60 -7.96 -16.20
C ALA A 36 15.54 -9.17 -16.28
N LEU A 37 15.23 -10.28 -15.61
CA LEU A 37 16.01 -11.52 -15.75
C LEU A 37 15.93 -12.09 -17.16
N ALA A 38 14.78 -12.03 -17.81
CA ALA A 38 14.63 -12.47 -19.20
C ALA A 38 15.43 -11.59 -20.18
N ALA A 39 15.39 -10.27 -20.01
CA ALA A 39 16.17 -9.33 -20.80
C ALA A 39 17.68 -9.52 -20.59
N LEU A 40 18.12 -9.79 -19.35
CA LEU A 40 19.51 -10.10 -19.03
C LEU A 40 19.95 -11.40 -19.71
N GLU A 41 19.14 -12.46 -19.68
CA GLU A 41 19.43 -13.73 -20.35
C GLU A 41 19.57 -13.56 -21.88
N ARG A 42 18.81 -12.62 -22.46
CA ARG A 42 18.92 -12.25 -23.88
C ARG A 42 20.03 -11.25 -24.19
N ASN A 43 20.82 -10.81 -23.20
CA ASN A 43 21.85 -9.78 -23.30
C ASN A 43 21.32 -8.41 -23.78
N GLU A 44 20.05 -8.11 -23.53
CA GLU A 44 19.43 -6.81 -23.89
C GLU A 44 19.74 -5.72 -22.86
N ILE A 45 20.03 -6.11 -21.61
CA ILE A 45 20.42 -5.22 -20.52
C ILE A 45 21.64 -5.79 -19.78
N THR A 46 22.35 -4.93 -19.08
CA THR A 46 23.50 -5.30 -18.23
C THR A 46 23.05 -5.91 -16.91
N THR A 47 23.95 -6.62 -16.23
CA THR A 47 23.71 -7.14 -14.86
C THR A 47 23.37 -6.03 -13.88
N ALA A 48 23.97 -4.85 -14.01
CA ALA A 48 23.68 -3.68 -13.18
C ALA A 48 22.24 -3.19 -13.38
N GLN A 49 21.80 -3.04 -14.64
CA GLN A 49 20.42 -2.65 -14.97
C GLN A 49 19.41 -3.70 -14.48
N ALA A 50 19.71 -4.98 -14.64
CA ALA A 50 18.85 -6.06 -14.14
C ALA A 50 18.75 -6.04 -12.61
N ALA A 51 19.86 -5.84 -11.91
CA ALA A 51 19.88 -5.75 -10.46
C ALA A 51 19.09 -4.53 -9.95
N GLU A 52 19.18 -3.40 -10.65
CA GLU A 52 18.39 -2.20 -10.33
C GLU A 52 16.89 -2.43 -10.50
N ALA A 53 16.46 -2.99 -11.64
CA ALA A 53 15.04 -3.30 -11.89
C ALA A 53 14.47 -4.31 -10.88
N ILE A 54 15.25 -5.35 -10.53
CA ILE A 54 14.83 -6.35 -9.53
C ILE A 54 14.72 -5.71 -8.14
N ARG A 55 15.67 -4.86 -7.77
CA ARG A 55 15.62 -4.13 -6.50
C ARG A 55 14.40 -3.19 -6.45
N ALA A 56 14.13 -2.48 -7.54
CA ALA A 56 12.95 -1.61 -7.64
C ALA A 56 11.65 -2.41 -7.44
N ASP A 57 11.49 -3.55 -8.12
CA ASP A 57 10.33 -4.43 -7.98
C ASP A 57 10.15 -4.99 -6.55
N LEU A 58 11.26 -5.39 -5.91
CA LEU A 58 11.25 -5.85 -4.52
C LEU A 58 10.88 -4.73 -3.55
N TYR A 59 11.48 -3.55 -3.69
CA TYR A 59 11.18 -2.40 -2.84
C TYR A 59 9.75 -1.91 -3.03
N ASP A 60 9.22 -1.89 -4.26
CA ASP A 60 7.82 -1.58 -4.54
C ASP A 60 6.87 -2.57 -3.84
N THR A 61 7.24 -3.85 -3.83
CA THR A 61 6.49 -4.91 -3.16
C THR A 61 6.48 -4.71 -1.64
N TYR A 62 7.66 -4.59 -1.03
CA TYR A 62 7.76 -4.44 0.42
C TYR A 62 7.20 -3.12 0.93
N GLN A 63 7.27 -2.06 0.14
CA GLN A 63 6.62 -0.79 0.46
C GLN A 63 5.09 -0.94 0.54
N ALA A 64 4.47 -1.61 -0.43
CA ALA A 64 3.03 -1.89 -0.34
C ALA A 64 2.67 -2.79 0.85
N ARG A 65 3.50 -3.80 1.14
CA ARG A 65 3.30 -4.68 2.30
C ARG A 65 3.40 -3.93 3.63
N LEU A 66 4.32 -2.97 3.74
CA LEU A 66 4.41 -2.07 4.90
C LEU A 66 3.13 -1.25 5.08
N THR A 67 2.67 -0.58 4.03
CA THR A 67 1.43 0.24 4.07
C THR A 67 0.21 -0.61 4.39
N GLU A 68 0.12 -1.83 3.84
CA GLU A 68 -0.94 -2.79 4.18
C GLU A 68 -0.89 -3.19 5.66
N ALA A 69 0.29 -3.55 6.17
CA ALA A 69 0.45 -3.94 7.57
C ALA A 69 0.04 -2.81 8.53
N LEU A 70 0.49 -1.57 8.30
CA LEU A 70 0.12 -0.41 9.10
C LEU A 70 -1.39 -0.17 9.15
N ARG A 71 -2.08 -0.28 8.00
CA ARG A 71 -3.55 -0.17 7.95
C ARG A 71 -4.25 -1.28 8.73
N ASN A 72 -3.75 -2.50 8.61
CA ASN A 72 -4.34 -3.66 9.28
C ASN A 72 -4.17 -3.63 10.81
N ILE A 73 -3.15 -2.93 11.33
CA ILE A 73 -3.00 -2.67 12.77
C ILE A 73 -4.22 -1.90 13.29
N SER A 74 -4.54 -0.75 12.69
CA SER A 74 -5.69 0.08 13.10
C SER A 74 -7.02 -0.67 12.97
N ALA A 75 -7.18 -1.45 11.90
CA ALA A 75 -8.39 -2.25 11.68
C ALA A 75 -8.55 -3.37 12.74
N ALA A 76 -7.46 -4.04 13.10
CA ALA A 76 -7.47 -5.07 14.13
C ALA A 76 -7.68 -4.49 15.54
N ASP A 77 -7.08 -3.33 15.82
CA ASP A 77 -7.24 -2.61 17.08
C ASP A 77 -8.70 -2.18 17.32
N ALA A 78 -9.33 -1.59 16.31
CA ALA A 78 -10.74 -1.19 16.35
C ALA A 78 -11.71 -2.38 16.57
N GLN A 79 -11.30 -3.59 16.17
CA GLN A 79 -12.07 -4.83 16.36
C GLN A 79 -11.71 -5.58 17.64
N GLY A 80 -10.73 -5.10 18.43
CA GLY A 80 -10.26 -5.76 19.64
C GLY A 80 -9.48 -7.06 19.38
N PHE A 81 -8.94 -7.26 18.17
CA PHE A 81 -8.21 -8.47 17.79
C PHE A 81 -6.73 -8.38 18.18
N ALA A 82 -6.43 -8.58 19.47
CA ALA A 82 -5.09 -8.43 20.04
C ALA A 82 -3.99 -9.22 19.30
N LEU A 83 -4.24 -10.48 18.92
CA LEU A 83 -3.26 -11.30 18.20
C LEU A 83 -2.96 -10.75 16.80
N ARG A 84 -4.00 -10.33 16.05
CA ARG A 84 -3.84 -9.75 14.71
C ARG A 84 -3.13 -8.41 14.76
N ARG A 85 -3.46 -7.59 15.77
CA ARG A 85 -2.80 -6.32 16.05
C ARG A 85 -1.28 -6.51 16.22
N ALA A 86 -0.85 -7.47 17.04
CA ALA A 86 0.56 -7.79 17.23
C ALA A 86 1.21 -8.38 15.96
N GLU A 87 0.53 -9.28 15.26
CA GLU A 87 1.01 -9.84 13.99
C GLU A 87 1.30 -8.75 12.95
N HIS A 88 0.38 -7.80 12.78
CA HIS A 88 0.55 -6.71 11.81
C HIS A 88 1.63 -5.70 12.25
N ALA A 89 1.78 -5.44 13.55
CA ALA A 89 2.86 -4.58 14.06
C ALA A 89 4.25 -5.18 13.79
N ALA A 90 4.44 -6.45 14.12
CA ALA A 90 5.68 -7.17 13.83
C ALA A 90 5.96 -7.26 12.33
N ALA A 91 4.92 -7.50 11.51
CA ALA A 91 5.07 -7.50 10.05
C ALA A 91 5.51 -6.13 9.52
N ALA A 92 4.90 -5.03 9.99
CA ALA A 92 5.27 -3.68 9.60
C ALA A 92 6.73 -3.37 9.96
N GLN A 93 7.18 -3.73 11.18
CA GLN A 93 8.58 -3.60 11.58
C GLN A 93 9.51 -4.40 10.66
N GLY A 94 9.17 -5.65 10.34
CA GLY A 94 9.96 -6.50 9.44
C GLY A 94 10.06 -5.95 8.02
N TYR A 95 8.96 -5.42 7.47
CA TYR A 95 8.99 -4.78 6.15
C TYR A 95 9.80 -3.49 6.16
N PHE A 96 9.70 -2.67 7.20
CA PHE A 96 10.54 -1.49 7.31
C PHE A 96 12.03 -1.86 7.40
N ALA A 97 12.41 -2.90 8.12
CA ALA A 97 13.81 -3.35 8.17
C ALA A 97 14.40 -3.69 6.79
N ILE A 98 13.58 -4.16 5.84
CA ILE A 98 13.99 -4.39 4.44
C ILE A 98 14.16 -3.07 3.67
N LEU A 99 13.31 -2.09 3.95
CA LEU A 99 13.28 -0.77 3.28
C LEU A 99 14.22 0.26 3.92
N GLU A 100 14.65 0.01 5.15
CA GLU A 100 15.47 0.91 5.98
C GLU A 100 16.72 1.40 5.24
N PRO A 101 17.48 0.57 4.50
CA PRO A 101 18.64 1.07 3.77
C PRO A 101 18.28 2.12 2.71
N ALA A 102 17.12 1.98 2.05
CA ALA A 102 16.63 2.96 1.10
C ALA A 102 16.12 4.22 1.82
N TYR A 103 15.46 4.06 2.96
CA TYR A 103 15.02 5.17 3.80
C TYR A 103 16.22 5.99 4.30
N ARG A 104 17.24 5.33 4.87
CA ARG A 104 18.50 5.94 5.33
C ARG A 104 19.21 6.68 4.21
N ALA A 105 19.26 6.11 2.99
CA ALA A 105 19.87 6.78 1.86
C ALA A 105 19.16 8.07 1.45
N GLN A 106 17.84 8.17 1.68
CA GLN A 106 17.02 9.32 1.30
C GLN A 106 16.85 10.36 2.42
N ARG A 107 16.76 9.92 3.67
CA ARG A 107 16.43 10.75 4.84
C ARG A 107 17.61 10.96 5.79
N GLY A 108 18.61 10.09 5.73
CA GLY A 108 19.77 10.11 6.61
C GLY A 108 19.70 9.10 7.75
N ALA A 109 20.82 8.96 8.46
CA ALA A 109 20.99 7.96 9.52
C ALA A 109 20.11 8.22 10.74
N GLU A 110 20.05 9.47 11.20
CA GLU A 110 19.30 9.87 12.39
C GLU A 110 17.80 9.58 12.23
N ASP A 111 17.20 10.01 11.11
CA ASP A 111 15.79 9.74 10.82
C ASP A 111 15.50 8.24 10.69
N ALA A 112 16.42 7.47 10.12
CA ALA A 112 16.26 6.02 9.97
C ALA A 112 16.32 5.29 11.32
N ASP A 113 17.25 5.69 12.19
CA ASP A 113 17.36 5.15 13.54
C ASP A 113 16.11 5.50 14.37
N ALA A 114 15.66 6.75 14.32
CA ALA A 114 14.45 7.20 15.00
C ALA A 114 13.17 6.46 14.52
N LEU A 115 13.06 6.20 13.21
CA LEU A 115 11.93 5.46 12.66
C LEU A 115 12.00 3.96 13.04
N THR A 116 13.19 3.37 13.06
CA THR A 116 13.41 2.00 13.56
C THR A 116 12.93 1.86 15.01
N ASP A 117 13.30 2.83 15.87
CA ASP A 117 12.86 2.86 17.26
C ASP A 117 11.33 3.04 17.38
N SER A 118 10.74 3.86 16.51
CA SER A 118 9.28 4.06 16.47
C SER A 118 8.53 2.77 16.13
N PHE A 119 9.06 1.96 15.20
CA PHE A 119 8.50 0.63 14.91
C PHE A 119 8.65 -0.34 16.08
N ALA A 120 9.79 -0.33 16.78
CA ALA A 120 9.97 -1.16 17.98
C ALA A 120 9.01 -0.77 19.12
N GLN A 121 8.75 0.53 19.28
CA GLN A 121 7.76 1.03 20.24
C GLN A 121 6.34 0.62 19.86
N LEU A 122 5.99 0.68 18.57
CA LEU A 122 4.70 0.21 18.06
C LEU A 122 4.48 -1.28 18.37
N ASP A 123 5.50 -2.12 18.10
CA ASP A 123 5.43 -3.55 18.39
C ASP A 123 5.25 -3.82 19.89
N ALA A 124 6.04 -3.17 20.75
CA ALA A 124 5.91 -3.30 22.21
C ALA A 124 4.52 -2.84 22.71
N ALA A 125 4.01 -1.71 22.22
CA ALA A 125 2.67 -1.23 22.55
C ALA A 125 1.57 -2.19 22.05
N SER A 126 1.80 -2.82 20.89
CA SER A 126 0.91 -3.84 20.33
C SER A 126 0.83 -5.08 21.23
N LEU A 127 1.95 -5.55 21.78
CA LEU A 127 1.96 -6.68 22.71
C LEU A 127 1.32 -6.33 24.06
N ALA A 128 1.50 -5.08 24.51
CA ALA A 128 1.00 -4.62 25.80
C ALA A 128 -0.50 -4.26 25.81
N GLY A 129 -1.16 -4.16 24.65
CA GLY A 129 -2.56 -3.70 24.58
C GLY A 129 -2.74 -2.19 24.74
N SER A 130 -1.66 -1.41 24.60
CA SER A 130 -1.67 0.05 24.81
C SER A 130 -2.28 0.84 23.65
N ASP A 131 -2.58 2.13 23.86
CA ASP A 131 -2.96 3.02 22.75
C ASP A 131 -1.84 3.08 21.68
N LEU A 132 -2.20 2.78 20.43
CA LEU A 132 -1.28 2.77 19.28
C LEU A 132 -1.29 4.06 18.48
N ALA A 133 -2.31 4.90 18.66
CA ALA A 133 -2.50 6.10 17.85
C ALA A 133 -1.26 7.03 17.83
N PRO A 134 -0.54 7.26 18.95
CA PRO A 134 0.65 8.09 18.93
C PRO A 134 1.77 7.52 18.05
N SER A 135 2.09 6.23 18.19
CA SER A 135 3.15 5.58 17.42
C SER A 135 2.82 5.52 15.93
N LEU A 136 1.56 5.22 15.59
CA LEU A 136 1.11 5.20 14.20
C LEU A 136 1.20 6.60 13.57
N ALA A 137 0.79 7.65 14.27
CA ALA A 137 0.90 9.02 13.77
C ALA A 137 2.35 9.44 13.53
N THR A 138 3.28 9.07 14.42
CA THR A 138 4.72 9.32 14.24
C THR A 138 5.26 8.58 13.01
N ILE A 139 4.92 7.31 12.84
CA ILE A 139 5.36 6.49 11.70
C ILE A 139 4.80 7.03 10.39
N ASP A 140 3.51 7.36 10.34
CA ASP A 140 2.86 7.94 9.16
C ASP A 140 3.51 9.27 8.75
N ALA A 141 3.85 10.11 9.72
CA ALA A 141 4.54 11.37 9.46
C ALA A 141 5.96 11.15 8.90
N ALA A 142 6.72 10.22 9.48
CA ALA A 142 8.08 9.91 9.04
C ALA A 142 8.13 9.25 7.65
N LEU A 143 7.16 8.38 7.35
CA LEU A 143 7.03 7.72 6.05
C LEU A 143 6.41 8.63 4.97
N SER A 144 5.91 9.81 5.33
CA SER A 144 5.29 10.72 4.37
C SER A 144 6.25 11.11 3.25
N GLY A 145 5.83 10.89 2.00
CA GLY A 145 6.63 11.15 0.80
C GLY A 145 7.85 10.22 0.64
N PHE A 146 8.02 9.20 1.48
CA PHE A 146 9.06 8.21 1.28
C PHE A 146 8.65 7.21 0.19
N ARG A 147 9.55 6.95 -0.76
CA ARG A 147 9.41 5.85 -1.71
C ARG A 147 10.74 5.14 -1.89
N ALA A 148 10.81 3.87 -1.56
CA ALA A 148 12.06 3.11 -1.58
C ALA A 148 12.63 2.97 -3.00
N ALA A 149 11.76 2.94 -4.01
CA ALA A 149 12.13 3.02 -5.42
C ALA A 149 11.23 4.03 -6.15
N PRO A 150 11.77 5.14 -6.69
CA PRO A 150 10.99 6.11 -7.47
C PRO A 150 10.26 5.45 -8.64
N LEU A 151 9.02 5.88 -8.91
CA LEU A 151 8.25 5.39 -10.06
C LEU A 151 8.86 5.86 -11.38
N LEU A 152 9.06 4.92 -12.30
CA LEU A 152 9.34 5.19 -13.70
C LEU A 152 8.12 5.80 -14.39
N PRO A 153 8.29 6.59 -15.47
CA PRO A 153 7.17 7.28 -16.12
C PRO A 153 6.02 6.37 -16.56
N HIS A 154 6.32 5.17 -17.06
CA HIS A 154 5.29 4.21 -17.47
C HIS A 154 4.52 3.64 -16.27
N GLU A 155 5.19 3.46 -15.12
CA GLU A 155 4.54 3.03 -13.88
C GLU A 155 3.63 4.12 -13.33
N GLN A 156 4.02 5.40 -13.42
CA GLN A 156 3.16 6.53 -13.06
C GLN A 156 1.85 6.51 -13.87
N VAL A 157 1.94 6.37 -15.19
CA VAL A 157 0.77 6.25 -16.07
C VAL A 157 -0.10 5.05 -15.67
N GLN A 158 0.52 3.90 -15.40
CA GLN A 158 -0.20 2.70 -14.99
C GLN A 158 -0.93 2.88 -13.66
N ARG A 159 -0.27 3.47 -12.65
CA ARG A 159 -0.87 3.73 -11.33
C ARG A 159 -2.01 4.75 -11.44
N SER A 160 -1.85 5.80 -12.23
CA SER A 160 -2.93 6.78 -12.47
C SER A 160 -4.15 6.14 -13.14
N ALA A 161 -3.92 5.30 -14.16
CA ALA A 161 -5.00 4.57 -14.81
C ALA A 161 -5.69 3.58 -13.86
N GLN A 162 -4.91 2.92 -12.99
CA GLN A 162 -5.41 1.99 -11.99
C GLN A 162 -6.27 2.70 -10.93
N LEU A 163 -5.79 3.83 -10.40
CA LEU A 163 -6.51 4.70 -9.46
C LEU A 163 -7.90 5.07 -10.00
N LEU A 164 -7.95 5.68 -11.19
CA LEU A 164 -9.21 6.12 -11.79
C LEU A 164 -10.15 4.96 -12.09
N ARG A 165 -9.61 3.83 -12.56
CA ARG A 165 -10.42 2.64 -12.85
C ARG A 165 -11.07 2.09 -11.59
N TYR A 166 -10.34 1.99 -10.49
CA TYR A 166 -10.86 1.44 -9.25
C TYR A 166 -11.83 2.38 -8.56
N LEU A 167 -11.55 3.68 -8.50
CA LEU A 167 -12.48 4.67 -7.95
C LEU A 167 -13.85 4.59 -8.60
N LYS A 168 -13.89 4.49 -9.94
CA LYS A 168 -15.15 4.30 -10.67
C LYS A 168 -15.92 3.05 -10.26
N LEU A 169 -15.23 1.96 -9.91
CA LEU A 169 -15.87 0.70 -9.54
C LEU A 169 -16.36 0.70 -8.09
N VAL A 170 -15.76 1.50 -7.20
CA VAL A 170 -16.23 1.67 -5.82
C VAL A 170 -17.70 2.11 -5.79
N ALA A 171 -18.00 3.20 -6.50
CA ALA A 171 -19.35 3.75 -6.63
C ALA A 171 -20.35 2.71 -7.20
N VAL A 172 -19.93 2.01 -8.27
CA VAL A 172 -20.77 1.00 -8.95
C VAL A 172 -21.15 -0.15 -8.03
N GLU A 173 -20.18 -0.77 -7.34
CA GLU A 173 -20.49 -1.92 -6.48
C GLU A 173 -21.17 -1.47 -5.19
N TYR A 174 -20.80 -0.32 -4.60
CA TYR A 174 -21.50 0.20 -3.44
C TYR A 174 -22.99 0.46 -3.75
N GLY A 175 -23.29 1.09 -4.89
CA GLY A 175 -24.66 1.35 -5.33
C GLY A 175 -25.46 0.08 -5.66
N ARG A 176 -24.80 -1.04 -5.99
CA ARG A 176 -25.46 -2.36 -6.12
C ARG A 176 -25.69 -3.03 -4.76
N GLY A 177 -24.81 -2.76 -3.79
CA GLY A 177 -24.84 -3.34 -2.46
C GLY A 177 -25.71 -2.61 -1.45
N VAL A 178 -26.15 -1.38 -1.75
CA VAL A 178 -26.99 -0.54 -0.87
C VAL A 178 -28.25 -0.09 -1.60
N ASN A 179 -29.38 -0.15 -0.91
CA ASN A 179 -30.62 0.48 -1.34
C ASN A 179 -31.31 1.13 -0.14
N SER A 180 -31.71 2.39 -0.28
CA SER A 180 -32.49 3.12 0.74
C SER A 180 -31.85 3.08 2.14
N GLY A 181 -30.53 3.28 2.21
CA GLY A 181 -29.77 3.24 3.46
C GLY A 181 -29.65 1.85 4.10
N GLU A 182 -29.92 0.77 3.38
CA GLU A 182 -29.75 -0.60 3.86
C GLU A 182 -28.82 -1.41 2.95
N VAL A 183 -28.02 -2.28 3.55
CA VAL A 183 -27.17 -3.22 2.80
C VAL A 183 -28.03 -4.36 2.26
N THR A 184 -28.12 -4.44 0.93
CA THR A 184 -28.87 -5.47 0.20
C THR A 184 -27.97 -6.62 -0.28
N SER A 185 -26.66 -6.38 -0.43
CA SER A 185 -25.70 -7.42 -0.81
C SER A 185 -24.33 -7.24 -0.16
N ASP A 186 -24.00 -8.13 0.77
CA ASP A 186 -22.68 -8.16 1.42
C ASP A 186 -21.54 -8.51 0.45
N LEU A 187 -21.85 -9.14 -0.69
CA LEU A 187 -20.86 -9.42 -1.74
C LEU A 187 -20.42 -8.12 -2.41
N GLU A 188 -21.36 -7.30 -2.85
CA GLU A 188 -21.10 -6.05 -3.55
C GLU A 188 -20.38 -5.04 -2.65
N ILE A 189 -20.74 -4.97 -1.35
CA ILE A 189 -20.00 -4.16 -0.37
C ILE A 189 -18.55 -4.61 -0.23
N ARG A 190 -18.28 -5.93 -0.20
CA ARG A 190 -16.90 -6.44 -0.14
C ARG A 190 -16.13 -6.16 -1.43
N GLU A 191 -16.79 -6.17 -2.59
CA GLU A 191 -16.16 -5.77 -3.85
C GLU A 191 -15.86 -4.25 -3.85
N ALA A 192 -16.75 -3.40 -3.34
CA ALA A 192 -16.50 -1.97 -3.15
C ALA A 192 -15.28 -1.70 -2.24
N VAL A 193 -15.16 -2.42 -1.12
CA VAL A 193 -13.97 -2.38 -0.25
C VAL A 193 -12.71 -2.77 -1.03
N THR A 194 -12.77 -3.86 -1.79
CA THR A 194 -11.63 -4.36 -2.59
C THR A 194 -11.17 -3.32 -3.62
N PHE A 195 -12.12 -2.63 -4.27
CA PHE A 195 -11.80 -1.56 -5.21
C PHE A 195 -11.24 -0.33 -4.52
N LEU A 196 -11.81 0.06 -3.37
CA LEU A 196 -11.30 1.19 -2.59
C LEU A 196 -9.85 0.94 -2.15
N ASP A 197 -9.54 -0.25 -1.67
CA ASP A 197 -8.18 -0.63 -1.27
C ASP A 197 -7.20 -0.56 -2.44
N GLY A 198 -7.63 -1.00 -3.62
CA GLY A 198 -6.85 -0.88 -4.84
C GLY A 198 -6.62 0.58 -5.25
N ALA A 199 -7.66 1.41 -5.18
CA ALA A 199 -7.58 2.83 -5.51
C ALA A 199 -6.63 3.56 -4.56
N ARG A 200 -6.77 3.32 -3.26
CA ARG A 200 -5.91 3.90 -2.23
C ARG A 200 -4.46 3.48 -2.40
N ALA A 201 -4.19 2.20 -2.67
CA ALA A 201 -2.82 1.75 -2.93
C ALA A 201 -2.19 2.45 -4.14
N ALA A 202 -2.95 2.67 -5.21
CA ALA A 202 -2.48 3.42 -6.38
C ALA A 202 -2.28 4.92 -6.07
N PHE A 203 -3.13 5.52 -5.24
CA PHE A 203 -2.96 6.89 -4.77
C PHE A 203 -1.73 7.04 -3.87
N ASP A 204 -1.54 6.15 -2.89
CA ASP A 204 -0.38 6.13 -2.01
C ASP A 204 0.92 6.03 -2.84
N ASP A 205 0.90 5.21 -3.90
CA ASP A 205 2.01 5.09 -4.86
C ASP A 205 2.32 6.44 -5.56
N LEU A 206 1.32 7.25 -5.87
CA LEU A 206 1.45 8.53 -6.58
C LEU A 206 1.65 9.74 -5.66
N SER A 207 1.35 9.59 -4.37
CA SER A 207 1.18 10.69 -3.41
C SER A 207 2.40 11.63 -3.32
N ASP A 208 3.63 11.10 -3.33
CA ASP A 208 4.84 11.94 -3.33
C ASP A 208 4.96 12.80 -4.60
N LEU A 209 4.64 12.22 -5.76
CA LEU A 209 4.68 12.95 -7.03
C LEU A 209 3.61 14.03 -7.08
N LEU A 210 2.41 13.73 -6.58
CA LEU A 210 1.31 14.68 -6.47
C LEU A 210 1.62 15.79 -5.46
N ALA A 211 2.19 15.46 -4.30
CA ALA A 211 2.54 16.43 -3.27
C ALA A 211 3.62 17.42 -3.73
N LYS A 212 4.55 16.98 -4.59
CA LYS A 212 5.52 17.85 -5.25
C LYS A 212 4.89 18.84 -6.22
N GLN A 213 3.72 18.51 -6.77
CA GLN A 213 2.96 19.40 -7.65
C GLN A 213 2.04 20.32 -6.85
N ASP A 214 1.23 19.75 -5.96
CA ASP A 214 0.33 20.46 -5.05
C ASP A 214 0.13 19.66 -3.75
N ALA A 215 0.85 20.07 -2.70
CA ALA A 215 0.78 19.43 -1.39
C ALA A 215 -0.59 19.59 -0.72
N ALA A 216 -1.25 20.74 -0.91
CA ALA A 216 -2.54 21.01 -0.28
C ALA A 216 -3.64 20.15 -0.91
N GLN A 217 -3.66 20.07 -2.24
CA GLN A 217 -4.60 19.22 -2.96
C GLN A 217 -4.36 17.73 -2.66
N THR A 218 -3.10 17.30 -2.58
CA THR A 218 -2.77 15.90 -2.23
C THR A 218 -3.27 15.55 -0.82
N GLN A 219 -3.11 16.46 0.14
CA GLN A 219 -3.63 16.27 1.49
C GLN A 219 -5.17 16.23 1.53
N GLN A 220 -5.83 17.05 0.69
CA GLN A 220 -7.29 17.01 0.55
C GLN A 220 -7.76 15.67 -0.02
N LEU A 221 -7.09 15.13 -1.05
CA LEU A 221 -7.39 13.81 -1.61
C LEU A 221 -7.22 12.71 -0.55
N LYS A 222 -6.16 12.78 0.28
CA LYS A 222 -5.97 11.84 1.40
C LYS A 222 -7.16 11.86 2.36
N ALA A 223 -7.65 13.04 2.74
CA ALA A 223 -8.81 13.18 3.62
C ALA A 223 -10.10 12.64 2.98
N LEU A 224 -10.30 12.83 1.67
CA LEU A 224 -11.44 12.27 0.92
C LEU A 224 -11.39 10.73 0.87
N PHE A 225 -10.20 10.14 0.71
CA PHE A 225 -10.03 8.68 0.81
C PHE A 225 -10.39 8.16 2.21
N GLU A 226 -10.02 8.87 3.27
CA GLU A 226 -10.38 8.52 4.64
C GLU A 226 -11.89 8.61 4.87
N GLN A 227 -12.54 9.66 4.36
CA GLN A 227 -14.00 9.81 4.40
C GLN A 227 -14.70 8.66 3.67
N LEU A 228 -14.28 8.36 2.44
CA LEU A 228 -14.85 7.26 1.65
C LEU A 228 -14.65 5.90 2.35
N THR A 229 -13.50 5.70 2.99
CA THR A 229 -13.24 4.51 3.81
C THR A 229 -14.24 4.40 4.97
N GLN A 230 -14.51 5.50 5.67
CA GLN A 230 -15.49 5.50 6.77
C GLN A 230 -16.91 5.21 6.29
N GLN A 231 -17.33 5.78 5.15
CA GLN A 231 -18.65 5.53 4.55
C GLN A 231 -18.84 4.03 4.21
N ILE A 232 -17.84 3.41 3.58
CA ILE A 232 -17.92 2.00 3.20
C ILE A 232 -17.84 1.08 4.42
N ASN A 233 -16.97 1.38 5.40
CA ASN A 233 -16.89 0.58 6.63
C ASN A 233 -18.18 0.65 7.46
N SER A 234 -18.85 1.78 7.45
CA SER A 234 -20.18 1.95 8.05
C SER A 234 -21.20 0.98 7.41
N ALA A 235 -21.15 0.80 6.09
CA ALA A 235 -21.95 -0.21 5.41
C ALA A 235 -21.55 -1.65 5.78
N VAL A 236 -20.26 -1.97 5.84
CA VAL A 236 -19.76 -3.29 6.30
C VAL A 236 -20.29 -3.63 7.70
N GLN A 237 -20.32 -2.64 8.59
CA GLN A 237 -20.82 -2.77 9.96
C GLN A 237 -22.36 -2.67 10.06
N ARG A 238 -23.04 -2.38 8.95
CA ARG A 238 -24.48 -2.12 8.87
C ARG A 238 -24.95 -1.03 9.86
N SER A 239 -24.13 -0.01 10.04
CA SER A 239 -24.36 1.11 10.95
C SER A 239 -24.20 2.41 10.18
N ASN A 240 -25.18 3.32 10.22
CA ASN A 240 -25.12 4.60 9.50
C ASN A 240 -24.74 4.45 8.02
N VAL A 241 -25.39 3.50 7.33
CA VAL A 241 -25.14 3.21 5.91
C VAL A 241 -25.44 4.46 5.08
N ALA A 242 -24.44 4.95 4.34
CA ALA A 242 -24.60 6.10 3.48
C ALA A 242 -25.46 5.76 2.25
N GLU A 243 -26.28 6.70 1.79
CA GLU A 243 -26.98 6.55 0.51
C GLU A 243 -25.99 6.50 -0.66
N PRO A 244 -26.25 5.70 -1.71
CA PRO A 244 -25.36 5.58 -2.87
C PRO A 244 -24.95 6.93 -3.49
N ALA A 245 -25.88 7.90 -3.55
CA ALA A 245 -25.60 9.22 -4.10
C ALA A 245 -24.49 9.99 -3.35
N LEU A 246 -24.38 9.79 -2.03
CA LEU A 246 -23.34 10.44 -1.23
C LEU A 246 -21.95 9.82 -1.50
N VAL A 247 -21.92 8.50 -1.69
CA VAL A 247 -20.69 7.80 -2.07
C VAL A 247 -20.27 8.19 -3.49
N ASP A 248 -21.22 8.27 -4.44
CA ASP A 248 -20.98 8.75 -5.80
C ASP A 248 -20.39 10.18 -5.81
N GLU A 249 -20.93 11.10 -5.00
CA GLU A 249 -20.42 12.47 -4.87
C GLU A 249 -18.98 12.49 -4.33
N THR A 250 -18.71 11.69 -3.30
CA THR A 250 -17.36 11.57 -2.72
C THR A 250 -16.37 11.03 -3.74
N VAL A 251 -16.75 9.99 -4.49
CA VAL A 251 -15.94 9.42 -5.59
C VAL A 251 -15.74 10.41 -6.74
N ALA A 252 -16.75 11.20 -7.10
CA ALA A 252 -16.64 12.19 -8.18
C ALA A 252 -15.73 13.38 -7.84
N THR A 253 -15.50 13.62 -6.55
CA THR A 253 -14.60 14.68 -6.06
C THR A 253 -13.13 14.23 -6.06
N LEU A 254 -12.87 12.92 -6.02
CA LEU A 254 -11.55 12.28 -6.11
C LEU A 254 -11.04 12.18 -7.55
#